data_AF-A0A356BXI5-F1
#
_entry.id   AF-A0A356BXI5-F1
#
_cell.length_a   1.000
_cell.length_b   1.000
_cell.length_c   1.000
_cell.angle_alpha   90.00
_cell.angle_beta   90.00
_cell.angle_gamma   90.00
#
_symmetry.space_group_name_H-M   'P 1'
#
loop_
_entity.id
_entity.type
_entity.pdbx_description
1 polymer ?
#
loop_
_entity_poly.entity_id
_entity_poly.type
_entity_poly.pdbx_seq_one_letter_code
_entity_poly.pdbx_strand_id
1 'polypeptide(L)'
;MIGGFERYYQMARCFRDEDLRADRQPEFTQIDVEMSFVDREEVMNTMEAMIVHVLSEVKGVKVESPIPRLSYQEAMDRFGSDKPDTRFAMEIGDVAAHLGGSEFRVFADTLKAGGVVKGLNVKGGASFTRRQIDQLSEQAVAMGAKGLMWFSLEDNQVRSPIAKFLKEDELQGIQRELAGEVGDLLLLVAGSY
;
A
#
# COMPACT_ATOMS: atom_id res chain seq x y z
N MET A 1 -28.16 -20.44 11.11
CA MET A 1 -29.21 -20.84 10.15
C MET A 1 -29.62 -22.30 10.22
N ILE A 2 -28.72 -23.24 10.55
CA ILE A 2 -29.03 -24.67 10.73
C ILE A 2 -30.24 -24.93 11.64
N GLY A 3 -30.46 -24.08 12.66
CA GLY A 3 -31.68 -24.09 13.49
C GLY A 3 -32.95 -23.54 12.83
N GLY A 4 -32.94 -23.28 11.52
CA GLY A 4 -34.07 -22.80 10.71
C GLY A 4 -34.13 -21.28 10.49
N PHE A 5 -33.33 -20.47 11.18
CA PHE A 5 -33.23 -19.03 10.89
C PHE A 5 -32.57 -18.83 9.51
N GLU A 6 -32.99 -17.83 8.74
CA GLU A 6 -32.41 -17.57 7.42
C GLU A 6 -31.44 -16.37 7.42
N ARG A 7 -31.72 -15.34 8.24
CA ARG A 7 -30.91 -14.14 8.42
C ARG A 7 -30.86 -13.77 9.90
N TYR A 8 -29.70 -13.35 10.38
CA TYR A 8 -29.41 -13.10 11.78
C TYR A 8 -28.48 -11.89 11.89
N TYR A 9 -28.68 -11.07 12.91
CA TYR A 9 -27.71 -10.08 13.31
C TYR A 9 -27.72 -9.88 14.83
N GLN A 10 -26.61 -9.40 15.39
CA GLN A 10 -26.48 -9.07 16.81
C GLN A 10 -25.43 -7.99 17.03
N MET A 11 -25.68 -7.10 18.00
CA MET A 11 -24.63 -6.26 18.57
C MET A 11 -24.02 -6.99 19.78
N ALA A 12 -22.92 -7.71 19.53
CA ALA A 12 -22.32 -8.60 20.52
C ALA A 12 -21.13 -7.94 21.23
N ARG A 13 -20.95 -8.27 22.51
CA ARG A 13 -19.72 -7.99 23.25
C ARG A 13 -18.71 -9.08 22.97
N CYS A 14 -17.52 -8.70 22.54
CA CYS A 14 -16.44 -9.58 22.16
C CYS A 14 -15.22 -9.30 23.03
N PHE A 15 -14.51 -10.35 23.42
CA PHE A 15 -13.35 -10.28 24.29
C PHE A 15 -12.13 -10.87 23.59
N ARG A 16 -10.97 -10.20 23.66
CA ARG A 16 -9.70 -10.66 23.12
C ARG A 16 -8.59 -10.44 24.14
N ASP A 17 -7.89 -11.52 24.49
CA ASP A 17 -6.73 -11.49 25.39
C ASP A 17 -5.44 -11.25 24.58
N GLU A 18 -5.32 -10.05 24.03
CA GLU A 18 -4.15 -9.59 23.26
C GLU A 18 -3.69 -8.22 23.76
N ASP A 19 -2.42 -7.89 23.54
CA ASP A 19 -1.86 -6.58 23.90
C ASP A 19 -2.67 -5.41 23.31
N LEU A 20 -2.76 -4.29 24.03
CA LEU A 20 -3.53 -3.15 23.56
C LEU A 20 -2.81 -2.40 22.42
N ARG A 21 -3.61 -1.73 21.58
CA ARG A 21 -3.15 -0.74 20.59
C ARG A 21 -4.12 0.44 20.61
N ALA A 22 -3.78 1.52 19.90
CA ALA A 22 -4.64 2.71 19.82
C ALA A 22 -6.08 2.37 19.36
N ASP A 23 -6.22 1.37 18.51
CA ASP A 23 -7.47 0.87 17.94
C ASP A 23 -7.88 -0.52 18.47
N ARG A 24 -7.18 -1.08 19.48
CA ARG A 24 -7.43 -2.43 20.00
C ARG A 24 -7.65 -2.43 21.51
N GLN A 25 -8.85 -2.88 21.90
CA GLN A 25 -9.30 -3.01 23.30
C GLN A 25 -9.61 -4.49 23.62
N PRO A 26 -9.49 -4.90 24.90
CA PRO A 26 -9.70 -6.30 25.29
C PRO A 26 -11.19 -6.65 25.30
N GLU A 27 -12.06 -5.65 25.45
CA GLU A 27 -13.50 -5.74 25.22
C GLU A 27 -13.89 -4.73 24.14
N PHE A 28 -14.66 -5.18 23.14
CA PHE A 28 -15.20 -4.33 22.08
C PHE A 28 -16.56 -4.87 21.60
N THR A 29 -17.31 -4.04 20.88
CA THR A 29 -18.63 -4.42 20.35
C THR A 29 -18.52 -4.71 18.85
N GLN A 30 -19.05 -5.84 18.41
CA GLN A 30 -19.19 -6.17 16.98
C GLN A 30 -20.65 -6.14 16.56
N ILE A 31 -20.89 -5.72 15.31
CA ILE A 31 -22.14 -5.98 14.61
C ILE A 31 -21.91 -7.30 13.88
N ASP A 32 -22.41 -8.37 14.48
CA ASP A 32 -22.34 -9.72 13.95
C ASP A 32 -23.53 -9.96 13.01
N VAL A 33 -23.29 -10.54 11.83
CA VAL A 33 -24.32 -10.76 10.81
C VAL A 33 -24.06 -12.09 10.12
N GLU A 34 -25.11 -12.89 10.00
CA GLU A 34 -25.08 -14.18 9.32
C GLU A 34 -26.29 -14.31 8.38
N MET A 35 -26.11 -14.96 7.23
CA MET A 35 -27.14 -15.15 6.19
C MET A 35 -27.05 -16.57 5.61
N SER A 36 -28.17 -17.19 5.23
CA SER A 36 -28.20 -18.50 4.55
C SER A 36 -28.73 -18.44 3.13
N PHE A 37 -28.32 -19.43 2.34
CA PHE A 37 -28.67 -19.55 0.92
C PHE A 37 -28.29 -18.33 0.09
N VAL A 38 -27.23 -17.62 0.51
CA VAL A 38 -26.68 -16.46 -0.17
C VAL A 38 -25.25 -16.74 -0.63
N ASP A 39 -24.82 -16.01 -1.66
CA ASP A 39 -23.41 -16.00 -2.07
C ASP A 39 -22.63 -14.84 -1.43
N ARG A 40 -21.34 -14.74 -1.77
CA ARG A 40 -20.44 -13.69 -1.28
C ARG A 40 -20.93 -12.29 -1.67
N GLU A 41 -21.45 -12.12 -2.87
CA GLU A 41 -21.85 -10.82 -3.42
C GLU A 41 -23.06 -10.27 -2.69
N GLU A 42 -24.04 -11.13 -2.39
CA GLU A 42 -25.21 -10.76 -1.60
C GLU A 42 -24.84 -10.29 -0.18
N VAL A 43 -23.91 -10.98 0.49
CA VAL A 43 -23.42 -10.55 1.81
C VAL A 43 -22.71 -9.20 1.71
N MET A 44 -21.78 -9.04 0.77
CA MET A 44 -21.04 -7.79 0.58
C MET A 44 -21.96 -6.62 0.25
N ASN A 45 -22.92 -6.80 -0.65
CA ASN A 45 -23.87 -5.75 -1.03
C ASN A 45 -24.78 -5.35 0.14
N THR A 46 -25.18 -6.32 0.98
CA THR A 46 -25.96 -6.04 2.19
C THR A 46 -25.17 -5.20 3.20
N MET A 47 -23.90 -5.57 3.43
CA MET A 47 -23.02 -4.82 4.33
C MET A 47 -22.70 -3.42 3.80
N GLU A 48 -22.43 -3.31 2.50
CA GLU A 48 -22.18 -2.02 1.85
C GLU A 48 -23.39 -1.08 1.96
N ALA A 49 -24.60 -1.58 1.65
CA ALA A 49 -25.82 -0.80 1.78
C ALA A 49 -26.05 -0.29 3.20
N MET A 50 -25.76 -1.13 4.22
CA MET A 50 -25.82 -0.73 5.62
C MET A 50 -24.82 0.41 5.92
N ILE A 51 -23.56 0.27 5.49
CA ILE A 51 -22.52 1.28 5.71
C ILE A 51 -22.89 2.62 5.05
N VAL A 52 -23.29 2.58 3.77
CA VAL A 52 -23.69 3.78 3.01
C VAL A 52 -24.88 4.47 3.68
N HIS A 53 -25.88 3.70 4.11
CA HIS A 53 -27.05 4.23 4.81
C HIS A 53 -26.68 4.91 6.12
N VAL A 54 -25.89 4.24 6.98
CA VAL A 54 -25.47 4.80 8.28
C VAL A 54 -24.65 6.08 8.10
N LEU A 55 -23.72 6.11 7.14
CA LEU A 55 -22.93 7.31 6.86
C LEU A 55 -23.78 8.48 6.35
N SER A 56 -24.77 8.20 5.50
CA SER A 56 -25.73 9.21 5.04
C SER A 56 -26.58 9.76 6.19
N GLU A 57 -27.21 8.88 6.98
CA GLU A 57 -28.14 9.30 8.04
C GLU A 57 -27.43 10.00 9.21
N VAL A 58 -26.25 9.51 9.61
CA VAL A 58 -25.56 9.99 10.82
C VAL A 58 -24.62 11.15 10.50
N LYS A 59 -23.98 11.14 9.32
CA LYS A 59 -22.95 12.12 8.95
C LYS A 59 -23.32 13.00 7.75
N GLY A 60 -24.42 12.72 7.04
CA GLY A 60 -24.76 13.42 5.81
C GLY A 60 -23.76 13.18 4.68
N VAL A 61 -22.92 12.14 4.78
CA VAL A 61 -21.88 11.83 3.80
C VAL A 61 -22.45 10.94 2.72
N LYS A 62 -22.38 11.39 1.47
CA LYS A 62 -22.72 10.58 0.31
C LYS A 62 -21.51 9.74 -0.11
N VAL A 63 -21.66 8.42 -0.05
CA VAL A 63 -20.66 7.45 -0.53
C VAL A 63 -21.14 6.90 -1.87
N GLU A 64 -20.23 6.83 -2.84
CA GLU A 64 -20.52 6.20 -4.13
C GLU A 64 -20.53 4.67 -3.98
N SER A 65 -21.52 4.03 -4.60
CA SER A 65 -21.71 2.58 -4.61
C SER A 65 -21.77 2.10 -6.07
N PRO A 66 -21.10 0.98 -6.42
CA PRO A 66 -20.38 0.08 -5.53
C PRO A 66 -19.06 0.67 -5.00
N ILE A 67 -18.70 0.36 -3.75
CA ILE A 67 -17.38 0.73 -3.21
C ILE A 67 -16.30 -0.02 -4.02
N PRO A 68 -15.20 0.64 -4.44
CA PRO A 68 -14.13 -0.02 -5.18
C PRO A 68 -13.59 -1.24 -4.45
N ARG A 69 -13.43 -2.35 -5.18
CA ARG A 69 -12.94 -3.62 -4.64
C ARG A 69 -11.57 -3.92 -5.20
N LEU A 70 -10.68 -4.34 -4.31
CA LEU A 70 -9.36 -4.84 -4.64
C LEU A 70 -9.28 -6.30 -4.20
N SER A 71 -8.70 -7.14 -5.04
CA SER A 71 -8.19 -8.42 -4.56
C SER A 71 -7.06 -8.18 -3.55
N TYR A 72 -6.82 -9.16 -2.69
CA TYR A 72 -5.69 -9.12 -1.78
C TYR A 72 -4.37 -8.88 -2.53
N GLN A 73 -4.19 -9.54 -3.66
CA GLN A 73 -2.99 -9.41 -4.50
C GLN A 73 -2.82 -7.98 -5.00
N GLU A 74 -3.87 -7.35 -5.53
CA GLU A 74 -3.82 -5.95 -5.97
C GLU A 74 -3.54 -4.99 -4.81
N ALA A 75 -4.12 -5.22 -3.64
CA ALA A 75 -3.89 -4.38 -2.46
C ALA A 75 -2.43 -4.46 -1.98
N MET A 76 -1.87 -5.68 -1.95
CA MET A 76 -0.47 -5.88 -1.58
C MET A 76 0.49 -5.35 -2.64
N ASP A 77 0.20 -5.54 -3.93
CA ASP A 77 1.07 -5.08 -5.00
C ASP A 77 1.11 -3.57 -5.12
N ARG A 78 -0.04 -2.90 -4.99
CA ARG A 78 -0.15 -1.45 -5.16
C ARG A 78 0.06 -0.66 -3.88
N PHE A 79 -0.14 -1.25 -2.70
CA PHE A 79 -0.09 -0.50 -1.44
C PHE A 79 0.71 -1.18 -0.32
N GLY A 80 1.11 -2.44 -0.49
CA GLY A 80 1.82 -3.18 0.55
C GLY A 80 1.00 -3.41 1.82
N SER A 81 -0.33 -3.31 1.72
CA SER A 81 -1.25 -3.48 2.84
C SER A 81 -2.58 -4.05 2.37
N ASP A 82 -3.14 -4.96 3.16
CA ASP A 82 -4.49 -5.53 3.01
C ASP A 82 -5.62 -4.56 3.43
N LYS A 83 -5.27 -3.42 4.02
CA LYS A 83 -6.18 -2.33 4.39
C LYS A 83 -5.65 -0.97 3.93
N PRO A 84 -5.49 -0.77 2.60
CA PRO A 84 -4.80 0.39 2.06
C PRO A 84 -5.55 1.69 2.34
N ASP A 85 -4.80 2.75 2.64
CA ASP A 85 -5.35 4.10 2.68
C ASP A 85 -5.35 4.71 1.29
N THR A 86 -6.48 4.59 0.59
CA THR A 86 -6.63 5.01 -0.81
C THR A 86 -6.68 6.54 -0.99
N ARG A 87 -6.67 7.33 0.09
CA ARG A 87 -6.72 8.79 0.02
C ARG A 87 -5.40 9.41 -0.45
N PHE A 88 -4.28 8.75 -0.21
CA PHE A 88 -2.95 9.28 -0.51
C PHE A 88 -2.50 8.99 -1.95
N ALA A 89 -3.14 8.05 -2.65
CA ALA A 89 -2.83 7.66 -4.04
C ALA A 89 -1.33 7.40 -4.33
N MET A 90 -0.53 7.07 -3.31
CA MET A 90 0.88 6.71 -3.45
C MET A 90 0.99 5.21 -3.67
N GLU A 91 0.85 4.80 -4.92
CA GLU A 91 0.95 3.40 -5.30
C GLU A 91 2.41 2.94 -5.42
N ILE A 92 2.63 1.67 -5.12
CA ILE A 92 3.89 0.97 -5.30
C ILE A 92 3.97 0.47 -6.74
N GLY A 93 5.04 0.82 -7.45
CA GLY A 93 5.36 0.30 -8.78
C GLY A 93 6.52 -0.71 -8.74
N ASP A 94 6.47 -1.69 -9.64
CA ASP A 94 7.52 -2.69 -9.81
C ASP A 94 8.44 -2.31 -10.98
N VAL A 95 9.69 -1.97 -10.66
CA VAL A 95 10.67 -1.50 -11.63
C VAL A 95 11.63 -2.60 -12.09
N ALA A 96 11.43 -3.85 -11.65
CA ALA A 96 12.31 -4.97 -11.95
C ALA A 96 12.53 -5.16 -13.47
N ALA A 97 11.48 -4.97 -14.27
CA ALA A 97 11.52 -5.11 -15.73
C ALA A 97 12.53 -4.14 -16.39
N HIS A 98 12.81 -3.00 -15.76
CA HIS A 98 13.74 -1.98 -16.26
C HIS A 98 15.18 -2.17 -15.75
N LEU A 99 15.42 -3.15 -14.86
CA LEU A 99 16.69 -3.30 -14.14
C LEU A 99 17.39 -4.63 -14.39
N GLY A 100 16.88 -5.47 -15.32
CA GLY A 100 17.44 -6.80 -15.60
C GLY A 100 18.90 -6.80 -16.08
N GLY A 101 19.38 -5.68 -16.63
CA GLY A 101 20.76 -5.49 -17.12
C GLY A 101 21.66 -4.63 -16.22
N SER A 102 21.20 -4.34 -14.99
CA SER A 102 21.88 -3.42 -14.09
C SER A 102 23.21 -3.96 -13.59
N GLU A 103 24.23 -3.12 -13.63
CA GLU A 103 25.54 -3.38 -13.03
C GLU A 103 25.57 -3.04 -11.53
N PHE A 104 24.55 -2.31 -11.06
CA PHE A 104 24.37 -2.05 -9.65
C PHE A 104 24.03 -3.34 -8.92
N ARG A 105 25.00 -3.86 -8.15
CA ARG A 105 24.95 -5.18 -7.52
C ARG A 105 23.70 -5.45 -6.69
N VAL A 106 23.16 -4.44 -6.00
CA VAL A 106 21.95 -4.61 -5.18
C VAL A 106 20.76 -5.03 -6.04
N PHE A 107 20.57 -4.40 -7.20
CA PHE A 107 19.50 -4.79 -8.13
C PHE A 107 19.81 -6.11 -8.82
N ALA A 108 21.03 -6.25 -9.35
CA ALA A 108 21.43 -7.45 -10.07
C ALA A 108 21.32 -8.72 -9.22
N ASP A 109 21.80 -8.67 -7.98
CA ASP A 109 21.82 -9.82 -7.07
C ASP A 109 20.40 -10.15 -6.56
N THR A 110 19.57 -9.14 -6.28
CA THR A 110 18.16 -9.35 -5.91
C THR A 110 17.36 -10.00 -7.04
N LEU A 111 17.47 -9.48 -8.26
CA LEU A 111 16.73 -10.03 -9.41
C LEU A 111 17.20 -11.44 -9.77
N LYS A 112 18.52 -11.72 -9.70
CA LYS A 112 19.05 -13.08 -9.89
C LYS A 112 18.56 -14.07 -8.84
N ALA A 113 18.29 -13.60 -7.62
CA ALA A 113 17.73 -14.42 -6.55
C ALA A 113 16.20 -14.61 -6.65
N GLY A 114 15.55 -14.07 -7.69
CA GLY A 114 14.09 -14.11 -7.85
C GLY A 114 13.33 -13.14 -6.95
N GLY A 115 14.02 -12.12 -6.42
CA GLY A 115 13.40 -11.03 -5.67
C GLY A 115 12.81 -9.95 -6.59
N VAL A 116 12.32 -8.87 -5.97
CA VAL A 116 11.71 -7.74 -6.65
C VAL A 116 12.40 -6.43 -6.29
N VAL A 117 12.26 -5.44 -7.18
CA VAL A 117 12.66 -4.06 -6.92
C VAL A 117 11.42 -3.21 -7.09
N LYS A 118 10.86 -2.74 -5.98
CA LYS A 118 9.65 -1.94 -5.95
C LYS A 118 9.95 -0.54 -5.42
N GLY A 119 9.16 0.43 -5.84
CA GLY A 119 9.32 1.80 -5.40
C GLY A 119 8.01 2.57 -5.36
N LEU A 120 8.08 3.78 -4.80
CA LEU A 120 6.97 4.71 -4.73
C LEU A 120 7.43 6.10 -5.10
N ASN A 121 6.50 6.91 -5.61
CA ASN A 121 6.73 8.31 -5.93
C ASN A 121 6.16 9.22 -4.83
N VAL A 122 7.04 9.97 -4.16
CA VAL A 122 6.67 11.04 -3.25
C VAL A 122 6.55 12.33 -4.04
N LYS A 123 5.30 12.70 -4.39
CA LYS A 123 5.00 13.93 -5.12
C LYS A 123 5.49 15.17 -4.39
N GLY A 124 6.26 16.03 -5.08
CA GLY A 124 6.90 17.22 -4.48
C GLY A 124 8.04 16.92 -3.50
N GLY A 125 8.47 15.66 -3.41
CA GLY A 125 9.47 15.21 -2.44
C GLY A 125 10.90 15.65 -2.74
N ALA A 126 11.22 16.23 -3.91
CA ALA A 126 12.56 16.74 -4.20
C ALA A 126 12.97 17.88 -3.24
N SER A 127 11.98 18.54 -2.63
CA SER A 127 12.15 19.55 -1.59
C SER A 127 12.71 19.00 -0.26
N PHE A 128 12.74 17.67 -0.09
CA PHE A 128 13.19 17.05 1.15
C PHE A 128 14.68 17.31 1.36
N THR A 129 15.01 17.68 2.59
CA THR A 129 16.39 17.81 3.04
C THR A 129 17.05 16.44 3.13
N ARG A 130 18.38 16.40 3.04
CA ARG A 130 19.13 15.16 3.21
C ARG A 130 18.79 14.44 4.52
N ARG A 131 18.65 15.20 5.61
CA ARG A 131 18.26 14.67 6.92
C ARG A 131 16.90 13.97 6.90
N GLN A 132 15.91 14.51 6.20
CA GLN A 132 14.59 13.88 6.08
C GLN A 132 14.68 12.57 5.30
N ILE A 133 15.45 12.54 4.22
CA ILE A 133 15.66 11.32 3.42
C ILE A 133 16.41 10.25 4.25
N ASP A 134 17.42 10.64 5.01
CA ASP A 134 18.14 9.71 5.89
C ASP A 134 17.20 9.13 6.97
N GLN A 135 16.29 9.93 7.54
CA GLN A 135 15.26 9.45 8.46
C GLN A 135 14.30 8.44 7.82
N LEU A 136 13.89 8.66 6.56
CA LEU A 136 13.10 7.68 5.82
C LEU A 136 13.87 6.38 5.60
N SER A 137 15.18 6.47 5.33
CA SER A 137 16.04 5.30 5.19
C SER A 137 16.15 4.52 6.50
N GLU A 138 16.30 5.20 7.64
CA GLU A 138 16.31 4.57 8.96
C GLU A 138 15.00 3.84 9.25
N GLN A 139 13.85 4.47 8.92
CA GLN A 139 12.53 3.85 9.08
C GLN A 139 12.37 2.60 8.20
N ALA A 140 12.74 2.68 6.91
CA ALA A 140 12.68 1.55 6.01
C ALA A 140 13.52 0.36 6.52
N VAL A 141 14.73 0.64 7.03
CA VAL A 141 15.60 -0.39 7.62
C VAL A 141 15.01 -0.98 8.90
N ALA A 142 14.42 -0.15 9.77
CA ALA A 142 13.72 -0.62 10.97
C ALA A 142 12.53 -1.53 10.64
N MET A 143 11.92 -1.34 9.46
CA MET A 143 10.84 -2.18 8.92
C MET A 143 11.36 -3.41 8.14
N GLY A 144 12.67 -3.65 8.10
CA GLY A 144 13.28 -4.85 7.53
C GLY A 144 13.90 -4.68 6.14
N ALA A 145 13.87 -3.49 5.55
CA ALA A 145 14.58 -3.23 4.31
C ALA A 145 16.11 -3.31 4.53
N LYS A 146 16.87 -3.79 3.54
CA LYS A 146 18.34 -3.77 3.60
C LYS A 146 18.92 -2.36 3.38
N GLY A 147 18.11 -1.46 2.84
CA GLY A 147 18.46 -0.06 2.58
C GLY A 147 17.37 0.61 1.75
N LEU A 148 17.36 1.94 1.75
CA LEU A 148 16.45 2.75 0.94
C LEU A 148 17.24 3.49 -0.13
N MET A 149 16.89 3.25 -1.38
CA MET A 149 17.45 3.96 -2.53
C MET A 149 16.52 5.11 -2.89
N TRP A 150 17.10 6.23 -3.32
CA TRP A 150 16.31 7.42 -3.60
C TRP A 150 16.84 8.18 -4.81
N PHE A 151 15.92 8.82 -5.54
CA PHE A 151 16.20 9.66 -6.70
C PHE A 151 15.36 10.93 -6.60
N SER A 152 16.03 12.07 -6.40
CA SER A 152 15.38 13.38 -6.39
C SER A 152 15.42 13.93 -7.81
N LEU A 153 14.24 14.12 -8.41
CA LEU A 153 14.08 14.59 -9.78
C LEU A 153 14.12 16.11 -9.80
N GLU A 154 15.17 16.70 -10.37
CA GLU A 154 15.34 18.14 -10.53
C GLU A 154 15.29 18.51 -12.03
N ASP A 155 15.13 19.78 -12.38
CA ASP A 155 14.83 20.23 -13.76
C ASP A 155 15.72 19.62 -14.85
N ASN A 156 17.02 19.46 -14.58
CA ASN A 156 18.01 18.98 -15.56
C ASN A 156 18.91 17.86 -15.02
N GLN A 157 18.63 17.35 -13.82
CA GLN A 157 19.49 16.32 -13.22
C GLN A 157 18.71 15.46 -12.23
N VAL A 158 19.19 14.23 -12.05
CA VAL A 158 18.74 13.39 -10.95
C VAL A 158 19.79 13.40 -9.86
N ARG A 159 19.42 13.97 -8.71
CA ARG A 159 20.26 13.94 -7.52
C ARG A 159 20.04 12.61 -6.82
N SER A 160 21.06 11.77 -6.80
CA SER A 160 21.07 10.50 -6.08
C SER A 160 22.51 10.02 -5.86
N PRO A 161 22.83 9.37 -4.72
CA PRO A 161 24.14 8.74 -4.50
C PRO A 161 24.40 7.59 -5.48
N ILE A 162 23.35 6.99 -6.05
CA ILE A 162 23.46 5.83 -6.93
C ILE A 162 23.20 6.10 -8.41
N ALA A 163 22.74 7.31 -8.78
CA ALA A 163 22.44 7.66 -10.17
C ALA A 163 23.62 7.38 -11.12
N LYS A 164 24.86 7.64 -10.68
CA LYS A 164 26.07 7.39 -11.47
C LYS A 164 26.37 5.91 -11.77
N PHE A 165 25.72 4.98 -11.08
CA PHE A 165 25.89 3.53 -11.27
C PHE A 165 24.77 2.93 -12.13
N LEU A 166 23.77 3.73 -12.51
CA LEU A 166 22.70 3.30 -13.39
C LEU A 166 22.92 3.85 -14.79
N LYS A 167 22.45 3.10 -15.77
CA LYS A 167 22.38 3.56 -17.15
C LYS A 167 21.18 4.50 -17.30
N GLU A 168 21.24 5.35 -18.32
CA GLU A 168 20.20 6.35 -18.58
C GLU A 168 18.84 5.70 -18.87
N ASP A 169 18.82 4.57 -19.58
CA ASP A 169 17.61 3.79 -19.88
C ASP A 169 16.98 3.19 -18.62
N GLU A 170 17.78 2.73 -17.66
CA GLU A 170 17.31 2.22 -16.37
C GLU A 170 16.65 3.31 -15.54
N LEU A 171 17.30 4.48 -15.48
CA LEU A 171 16.80 5.65 -14.75
C LEU A 171 15.49 6.15 -15.34
N GLN A 172 15.40 6.23 -16.68
CA GLN A 172 14.17 6.60 -17.39
C GLN A 172 13.07 5.56 -17.21
N GLY A 173 13.41 4.26 -17.19
CA GLY A 173 12.48 3.19 -16.91
C GLY A 173 11.86 3.30 -15.51
N ILE A 174 12.69 3.52 -14.49
CA ILE A 174 12.24 3.76 -13.11
C ILE A 174 11.31 4.99 -13.05
N GLN A 175 11.71 6.11 -13.65
CA GLN A 175 10.90 7.33 -13.65
C GLN A 175 9.55 7.12 -14.32
N ARG A 176 9.51 6.43 -15.45
CA ARG A 176 8.27 6.15 -16.18
C ARG A 176 7.33 5.27 -15.37
N GLU A 177 7.84 4.17 -14.82
CA GLU A 177 7.04 3.20 -14.06
C GLU A 177 6.44 3.83 -12.79
N LEU A 178 7.21 4.70 -12.11
CA LEU A 178 6.76 5.39 -10.91
C LEU A 178 6.05 6.73 -11.20
N ALA A 179 5.77 7.05 -12.47
CA ALA A 179 5.20 8.32 -12.90
C ALA A 179 5.89 9.55 -12.26
N GLY A 180 7.22 9.50 -12.20
CA GLY A 180 8.08 10.52 -11.63
C GLY A 180 8.14 11.76 -12.51
N GLU A 181 7.92 12.92 -11.91
CA GLU A 181 8.00 14.23 -12.57
C GLU A 181 9.06 15.10 -11.88
N VAL A 182 9.49 16.17 -12.56
CA VAL A 182 10.39 17.14 -11.96
C VAL A 182 9.77 17.70 -10.67
N GLY A 183 10.55 17.70 -9.59
CA GLY A 183 10.08 18.07 -8.25
C GLY A 183 9.74 16.88 -7.35
N ASP A 184 9.75 15.66 -7.87
CA ASP A 184 9.41 14.45 -7.11
C ASP A 184 10.63 13.76 -6.49
N LEU A 185 10.35 12.88 -5.51
CA LEU A 185 11.34 11.97 -4.92
C LEU A 185 10.87 10.53 -5.12
N LEU A 186 11.64 9.76 -5.87
CA LEU A 186 11.41 8.32 -6.02
C LEU A 186 12.16 7.57 -4.92
N LEU A 187 11.48 6.65 -4.25
CA LEU A 187 12.04 5.80 -3.21
C LEU A 187 11.93 4.34 -3.64
N LEU A 188 13.01 3.57 -3.55
CA LEU A 188 13.07 2.18 -4.01
C LEU A 188 13.64 1.27 -2.92
N VAL A 189 13.12 0.05 -2.86
CA VAL A 189 13.63 -1.05 -2.05
C VAL A 189 13.80 -2.29 -2.93
N ALA A 190 14.89 -3.01 -2.72
CA ALA A 190 15.18 -4.28 -3.37
C ALA A 190 15.18 -5.39 -2.32
N GLY A 191 14.37 -6.44 -2.52
CA GLY A 191 14.19 -7.50 -1.54
C GLY A 191 13.50 -8.74 -2.10
N SER A 192 13.14 -9.68 -1.21
CA SER A 192 12.18 -10.72 -1.56
C SER A 192 10.79 -10.11 -1.77
N TYR A 193 9.95 -10.82 -2.52
CA TYR A 193 8.51 -10.55 -2.52
C TYR A 193 7.91 -10.87 -1.15
#